data_AF-A0A1S3VA83-F1
#
_entry.id   AF-A0A1S3VA83-F1
#
_cell.length_a   1.000
_cell.length_b   1.000
_cell.length_c   1.000
_cell.angle_alpha   90.00
_cell.angle_beta   90.00
_cell.angle_gamma   90.00
#
_symmetry.space_group_name_H-M   'P 1'
#
loop_
_entity.id
_entity.type
_entity.pdbx_description
1 polymer ?
#
loop_
_entity_poly.entity_id
_entity_poly.type
_entity_poly.pdbx_seq_one_letter_code
_entity_poly.pdbx_strand_id
1 'polypeptide(L)'
;MEEKRGSLMIVATVLATMSFGIAINPSGGVWQSTSHQEQGCEPGKTCLAGTSVLAFGNNNQRRKFEMFMLLCTISFTASLSTIILLICAVPLRNKLIMWFLTILMFISLVCTAGAYAICIWMILFPLGEAVQLATSIYAWFWVGFTVFVCVGFFCRLAFLFLSKFFRSLCCC
;
A
#
# COMPACT_ATOMS: atom_id res chain seq x y z
N MET A 1 -13.10 -18.26 17.26
CA MET A 1 -12.82 -16.85 16.88
C MET A 1 -11.33 -16.51 16.99
N GLU A 2 -10.59 -17.11 17.92
CA GLU A 2 -9.13 -16.93 18.03
C GLU A 2 -8.35 -17.32 16.78
N GLU A 3 -8.69 -18.42 16.10
CA GLU A 3 -7.99 -18.84 14.88
C GLU A 3 -7.99 -17.77 13.79
N LYS A 4 -9.14 -17.13 13.56
CA LYS A 4 -9.26 -16.02 12.61
C LYS A 4 -8.44 -14.81 13.04
N ARG A 5 -8.44 -14.47 14.34
CA ARG A 5 -7.61 -13.38 14.88
C ARG A 5 -6.12 -13.64 14.70
N GLY A 6 -5.67 -14.87 14.98
CA GLY A 6 -4.28 -15.29 14.80
C GLY A 6 -3.82 -15.16 13.35
N SER A 7 -4.63 -15.68 12.41
CA SER A 7 -4.35 -15.53 10.98
C SER A 7 -4.27 -14.06 10.54
N LEU A 8 -5.24 -13.23 10.95
CA LEU A 8 -5.25 -11.79 10.68
C LEU A 8 -4.01 -11.06 11.23
N MET A 9 -3.60 -11.40 12.45
CA MET A 9 -2.41 -10.82 13.09
C MET A 9 -1.14 -11.18 12.32
N ILE A 10 -1.02 -12.43 11.88
CA ILE A 10 0.12 -12.89 11.07
C ILE A 10 0.21 -12.09 9.76
N VAL A 11 -0.90 -11.98 9.02
CA VAL A 11 -0.90 -11.24 7.75
C VAL A 11 -0.58 -9.76 7.98
N ALA A 12 -1.15 -9.13 9.00
CA ALA A 12 -0.85 -7.74 9.33
C ALA A 12 0.62 -7.52 9.68
N THR A 13 1.21 -8.44 10.45
CA THR A 13 2.63 -8.40 10.82
C THR A 13 3.51 -8.52 9.58
N VAL A 14 3.22 -9.47 8.69
CA VAL A 14 3.96 -9.65 7.44
C VAL A 14 3.90 -8.39 6.57
N LEU A 15 2.71 -7.79 6.39
CA LEU A 15 2.55 -6.56 5.60
C LEU A 15 3.28 -5.36 6.23
N ALA A 16 3.26 -5.25 7.57
CA ALA A 16 4.01 -4.23 8.27
C ALA A 16 5.53 -4.42 8.08
N THR A 17 6.04 -5.64 8.23
CA THR A 17 7.47 -5.95 8.02
C THR A 17 7.90 -5.67 6.58
N MET A 18 7.10 -6.07 5.59
CA MET A 18 7.39 -5.80 4.17
C MET A 18 7.44 -4.30 3.89
N SER A 19 6.46 -3.53 4.38
CA SER A 19 6.41 -2.08 4.18
C SER A 19 7.55 -1.36 4.89
N PHE A 20 7.90 -1.80 6.10
CA PHE A 20 9.04 -1.27 6.85
C PHE A 20 10.36 -1.55 6.11
N GLY A 21 10.52 -2.75 5.56
CA GLY A 21 11.69 -3.13 4.77
C GLY A 21 11.95 -2.20 3.59
N ILE A 22 10.89 -1.78 2.89
CA ILE A 22 10.96 -0.82 1.78
C ILE A 22 11.38 0.57 2.26
N ALA A 23 10.91 1.00 3.44
CA ALA A 23 11.22 2.32 3.97
C ALA A 23 12.70 2.45 4.37
N ILE A 24 13.29 1.41 4.96
CA ILE A 24 14.70 1.41 5.36
C ILE A 24 15.66 1.09 4.20
N ASN A 25 15.19 0.34 3.20
CA ASN A 25 15.95 -0.03 2.02
C ASN A 25 15.11 0.28 0.77
N PRO A 26 15.05 1.57 0.36
CA PRO A 26 14.27 1.95 -0.81
C PRO A 26 14.78 1.19 -2.03
N SER A 27 13.86 0.71 -2.86
CA SER A 27 14.19 0.16 -4.17
C SER A 27 15.07 1.17 -4.93
N GLY A 28 16.14 0.73 -5.58
CA GLY A 28 17.10 1.63 -6.23
C GLY A 28 18.19 2.22 -5.31
N GLY A 29 18.12 1.96 -4.00
CA GLY A 29 19.16 2.31 -3.04
C GLY A 29 19.19 3.80 -2.68
N VAL A 30 20.19 4.15 -1.88
CA VAL A 30 20.47 5.52 -1.44
C VAL A 30 21.83 5.97 -1.94
N TRP A 31 21.96 7.25 -2.25
CA TRP A 31 23.24 7.87 -2.57
C TRP A 31 24.21 7.69 -1.39
N GLN A 32 25.40 7.14 -1.66
CA GLN A 32 26.41 6.89 -0.63
C GLN A 32 27.31 8.10 -0.38
N SER A 33 27.50 8.96 -1.39
CA SER A 33 28.33 10.16 -1.31
C SER A 33 27.53 11.38 -1.75
N THR A 34 27.84 12.53 -1.15
CA THR A 34 27.25 13.81 -1.55
C THR A 34 28.07 14.34 -2.72
N SER A 35 27.50 14.30 -3.92
CA SER A 35 28.21 14.63 -5.16
C SER A 35 27.37 15.56 -6.03
N HIS A 36 28.03 16.53 -6.68
CA HIS A 36 27.39 17.52 -7.56
C HIS A 36 27.30 17.06 -9.03
N GLN A 37 27.96 15.94 -9.40
CA GLN A 37 28.20 15.55 -10.79
C GLN A 37 28.22 14.02 -11.03
N GLU A 38 27.76 13.20 -10.08
CA GLU A 38 27.75 11.75 -10.29
C GLU A 38 26.68 11.30 -11.32
N GLN A 39 26.99 10.20 -12.03
CA GLN A 39 26.11 9.61 -13.03
C GLN A 39 24.74 9.27 -12.43
N GLY A 40 23.69 9.96 -12.88
CA GLY A 40 22.31 9.80 -12.39
C GLY A 40 21.80 10.96 -11.53
N CYS A 41 22.66 11.91 -11.13
CA CYS A 41 22.24 13.17 -10.53
C CYS A 41 21.92 14.20 -11.63
N GLU A 42 20.75 14.84 -11.55
CA GLU A 42 20.35 15.88 -12.51
C GLU A 42 21.32 17.07 -12.45
N PRO A 43 21.86 17.56 -13.60
CA PRO A 43 22.85 18.63 -13.60
C PRO A 43 22.28 19.91 -12.97
N GLY A 44 22.98 20.44 -11.97
CA GLY A 44 22.55 21.61 -11.20
C GLY A 44 21.79 21.28 -9.90
N LYS A 45 21.65 20.00 -9.53
CA LYS A 45 21.12 19.57 -8.23
C LYS A 45 22.18 18.87 -7.39
N THR A 46 22.17 19.14 -6.09
CA THR A 46 23.04 18.45 -5.14
C THR A 46 22.38 17.14 -4.71
N CYS A 47 22.95 16.01 -5.09
CA CYS A 47 22.52 14.71 -4.58
C CYS A 47 23.17 14.49 -3.21
N LEU A 48 22.34 14.49 -2.16
CA LEU A 48 22.79 14.35 -0.77
C LEU A 48 22.92 12.87 -0.40
N ALA A 49 24.00 12.49 0.27
CA ALA A 49 24.13 11.14 0.81
C ALA A 49 22.95 10.79 1.75
N GLY A 50 22.46 9.56 1.68
CA GLY A 50 21.31 9.07 2.43
C GLY A 50 19.95 9.37 1.79
N THR A 51 19.90 10.03 0.63
CA THR A 51 18.66 10.22 -0.13
C THR A 51 18.47 9.12 -1.18
N SER A 52 17.22 8.74 -1.45
CA SER A 52 16.91 7.66 -2.41
C SER A 52 17.28 8.07 -3.84
N VAL A 53 17.98 7.20 -4.56
CA VAL A 53 18.45 7.47 -5.94
C VAL A 53 17.27 7.75 -6.89
N LEU A 54 16.17 7.02 -6.72
CA LEU A 54 14.96 7.18 -7.53
C LEU A 54 14.25 8.53 -7.38
N ALA A 55 14.46 9.25 -6.28
CA ALA A 55 13.84 10.56 -6.07
C ALA A 55 14.46 11.65 -6.97
N PHE A 56 15.65 11.39 -7.53
CA PHE A 56 16.37 12.29 -8.44
C PHE A 56 16.20 11.92 -9.91
N GLY A 57 15.38 10.92 -10.23
CA GLY A 57 15.00 10.61 -11.60
C GLY A 57 14.15 11.71 -12.25
N ASN A 58 13.83 11.53 -13.53
CA ASN A 58 12.99 12.46 -14.30
C ASN A 58 11.66 12.74 -13.56
N ASN A 59 11.00 13.88 -13.81
CA ASN A 59 9.75 14.30 -13.16
C ASN A 59 8.67 13.20 -13.13
N ASN A 60 8.58 12.37 -14.17
CA ASN A 60 7.65 11.23 -14.22
C ASN A 60 8.05 10.09 -13.26
N GLN A 61 9.33 9.79 -13.12
CA GLN A 61 9.82 8.76 -12.18
C GLN A 61 9.68 9.22 -10.73
N ARG A 62 9.99 10.50 -10.45
CA ARG A 62 9.79 11.09 -9.12
C ARG A 62 8.34 10.98 -8.64
N ARG A 63 7.37 11.30 -9.50
CA ARG A 63 5.94 11.14 -9.18
C ARG A 63 5.54 9.70 -8.87
N LYS A 64 6.05 8.72 -9.64
CA LYS A 64 5.78 7.30 -9.39
C LYS A 64 6.38 6.83 -8.06
N PHE A 65 7.60 7.27 -7.76
CA PHE A 65 8.26 6.98 -6.49
C PHE A 65 7.50 7.58 -5.29
N GLU A 66 7.02 8.81 -5.42
CA GLU A 66 6.19 9.46 -4.39
C GLU A 66 4.89 8.68 -4.14
N MET A 67 4.18 8.30 -5.21
CA MET A 67 2.96 7.48 -5.11
C MET A 67 3.25 6.10 -4.49
N PHE A 68 4.36 5.47 -4.86
CA PHE A 68 4.81 4.21 -4.27
C PHE A 68 5.06 4.33 -2.77
N MET A 69 5.81 5.34 -2.33
CA MET A 69 6.09 5.58 -0.92
C MET A 69 4.83 5.85 -0.13
N LEU A 70 3.90 6.66 -0.66
CA LEU A 70 2.61 6.92 -0.04
C LEU A 70 1.80 5.64 0.18
N LEU A 71 1.74 4.75 -0.81
CA LEU A 71 1.04 3.46 -0.68
C LEU A 71 1.67 2.56 0.38
N CYS A 72 3.00 2.51 0.46
CA CYS A 72 3.72 1.77 1.50
C CYS A 72 3.42 2.33 2.90
N THR A 73 3.40 3.65 3.07
CA THR A 73 3.05 4.30 4.36
C THR A 73 1.62 4.01 4.78
N ILE A 74 0.66 4.07 3.83
CA ILE A 74 -0.74 3.72 4.12
C ILE A 74 -0.85 2.25 4.53
N SER A 75 -0.18 1.33 3.82
CA SER A 75 -0.19 -0.08 4.18
C SER A 75 0.42 -0.34 5.56
N PHE A 76 1.54 0.32 5.86
CA PHE A 76 2.21 0.20 7.15
C PHE A 76 1.33 0.69 8.31
N THR A 77 0.77 1.89 8.18
CA THR A 77 -0.10 2.49 9.20
C THR A 77 -1.39 1.70 9.41
N ALA A 78 -2.00 1.20 8.34
CA ALA A 78 -3.18 0.33 8.42
C ALA A 78 -2.86 -1.00 9.12
N SER A 79 -1.71 -1.61 8.79
CA SER A 79 -1.26 -2.86 9.41
C SER A 79 -0.95 -2.69 10.90
N LEU A 80 -0.25 -1.62 11.28
CA LEU A 80 0.01 -1.28 12.70
C LEU A 80 -1.29 -1.03 13.47
N SER A 81 -2.22 -0.28 12.89
CA SER A 81 -3.53 -0.04 13.49
C SER A 81 -4.26 -1.35 13.76
N THR A 82 -4.19 -2.30 12.82
CA THR A 82 -4.78 -3.63 12.96
C THR A 82 -4.12 -4.44 14.07
N ILE A 83 -2.78 -4.44 14.15
CA ILE A 83 -2.00 -5.13 15.19
C ILE A 83 -2.34 -4.58 16.57
N ILE A 84 -2.32 -3.25 16.75
CA ILE A 84 -2.64 -2.60 18.02
C ILE A 84 -4.06 -2.97 18.46
N LEU A 85 -5.03 -2.90 17.55
CA LEU A 85 -6.42 -3.27 17.85
C LEU A 85 -6.58 -4.75 18.21
N LEU A 86 -5.79 -5.64 17.61
CA LEU A 86 -5.76 -7.07 17.94
C LEU A 86 -5.11 -7.33 19.31
N ILE A 87 -4.01 -6.65 19.64
CA ILE A 87 -3.28 -6.77 20.91
C ILE A 87 -4.07 -6.18 22.09
N CYS A 88 -4.69 -5.01 21.91
CA CYS A 88 -5.45 -4.32 22.96
C CYS A 88 -6.71 -5.07 23.42
N ALA A 89 -6.96 -6.29 22.91
CA ALA A 89 -8.03 -7.19 23.31
C ALA A 89 -9.40 -6.50 23.40
N VAL A 90 -9.62 -5.46 22.57
CA VAL A 90 -10.89 -4.75 22.55
C VAL A 90 -11.97 -5.80 22.30
N PRO A 91 -13.07 -5.83 23.07
CA PRO A 91 -14.05 -6.89 22.94
C PRO A 91 -14.61 -6.91 21.51
N LEU A 92 -14.09 -7.82 20.68
CA LEU A 92 -14.56 -8.08 19.30
C LEU A 92 -16.00 -8.61 19.26
N ARG A 93 -16.69 -8.56 20.41
CA ARG A 93 -18.12 -8.69 20.55
C ARG A 93 -18.85 -7.62 19.74
N ASN A 94 -18.26 -6.44 19.55
CA ASN A 94 -18.88 -5.42 18.71
C ASN A 94 -18.61 -5.70 17.22
N LYS A 95 -19.68 -5.98 16.47
CA LYS A 95 -19.63 -6.28 15.02
C LYS A 95 -18.94 -5.17 14.22
N LEU A 96 -18.93 -3.94 14.74
CA LEU A 96 -18.24 -2.78 14.15
C LEU A 96 -16.72 -2.90 14.16
N ILE A 97 -16.11 -3.42 15.24
CA ILE A 97 -14.64 -3.48 15.36
C ILE A 97 -14.08 -4.57 14.46
N MET A 98 -14.72 -5.74 14.45
CA MET A 98 -14.38 -6.81 13.50
C MET A 98 -14.48 -6.33 12.05
N TRP A 99 -15.48 -5.50 11.78
CA TRP A 99 -15.66 -4.92 10.47
C TRP A 99 -14.54 -3.93 10.15
N PHE A 100 -14.21 -2.99 11.07
CA PHE A 100 -13.09 -2.05 10.95
C PHE A 100 -11.74 -2.74 10.69
N LEU A 101 -11.43 -3.81 11.44
CA LEU A 101 -10.24 -4.63 11.23
C LEU A 101 -10.20 -5.25 9.83
N THR A 102 -11.34 -5.73 9.35
CA THR A 102 -11.46 -6.27 7.99
C THR A 102 -11.19 -5.17 6.96
N ILE A 103 -11.73 -3.96 7.16
CA ILE A 103 -11.48 -2.79 6.29
C ILE A 103 -9.99 -2.50 6.20
N LEU A 104 -9.33 -2.33 7.35
CA LEU A 104 -7.91 -1.97 7.41
C LEU A 104 -7.04 -3.01 6.70
N MET A 105 -7.35 -4.29 6.86
CA MET A 105 -6.62 -5.36 6.18
C MET A 105 -6.81 -5.38 4.67
N PHE A 106 -8.02 -5.12 4.19
CA PHE A 106 -8.25 -5.01 2.75
C PHE A 106 -7.51 -3.81 2.15
N ILE A 107 -7.54 -2.66 2.84
CA ILE A 107 -6.81 -1.46 2.43
C ILE A 107 -5.31 -1.75 2.37
N SER A 108 -4.73 -2.36 3.42
CA SER A 108 -3.30 -2.66 3.44
C SER A 108 -2.89 -3.65 2.34
N LEU A 109 -3.68 -4.69 2.08
CA LEU A 109 -3.45 -5.63 0.98
C LEU A 109 -3.47 -4.93 -0.39
N VAL A 110 -4.48 -4.11 -0.64
CA VAL A 110 -4.61 -3.36 -1.91
C VAL A 110 -3.46 -2.37 -2.09
N CYS A 111 -3.13 -1.60 -1.05
CA CYS A 111 -2.03 -0.64 -1.11
C CYS A 111 -0.69 -1.34 -1.36
N THR A 112 -0.45 -2.48 -0.70
CA THR A 112 0.79 -3.26 -0.89
C THR A 112 0.89 -3.82 -2.29
N ALA A 113 -0.20 -4.35 -2.85
CA ALA A 113 -0.21 -4.86 -4.21
C ALA A 113 -0.01 -3.75 -5.26
N GLY A 114 -0.63 -2.59 -5.05
CA GLY A 114 -0.41 -1.40 -5.89
C GLY A 114 1.04 -0.93 -5.83
N ALA A 115 1.63 -0.88 -4.63
CA ALA A 115 3.05 -0.53 -4.45
C ALA A 115 3.96 -1.54 -5.19
N TYR A 116 3.68 -2.83 -5.10
CA TYR A 116 4.42 -3.86 -5.82
C TYR A 116 4.34 -3.70 -7.35
N ALA A 117 3.15 -3.41 -7.89
CA ALA A 117 2.97 -3.17 -9.32
C ALA A 117 3.76 -1.95 -9.83
N ILE A 118 3.73 -0.84 -9.08
CA ILE A 118 4.50 0.38 -9.41
C ILE A 118 6.01 0.08 -9.35
N CYS A 119 6.45 -0.69 -8.35
CA CYS A 119 7.84 -1.07 -8.20
C CYS A 119 8.35 -1.90 -9.40
N ILE A 120 7.61 -2.93 -9.81
CA ILE A 120 7.96 -3.71 -11.01
C ILE A 120 8.03 -2.80 -12.24
N TRP A 121 7.05 -1.92 -12.42
CA TRP A 121 7.02 -1.06 -13.61
C TRP A 121 8.21 -0.09 -13.67
N MET A 122 8.71 0.34 -12.52
CA MET A 122 9.89 1.19 -12.41
C MET A 122 11.20 0.44 -12.68
N ILE A 123 11.30 -0.83 -12.26
CA ILE A 123 12.51 -1.67 -12.43
C ILE A 123 12.59 -2.26 -13.84
N LEU A 124 11.46 -2.66 -14.42
CA LEU A 124 11.40 -3.44 -15.67
C LEU A 124 11.32 -2.56 -16.92
N PHE A 125 11.40 -1.23 -16.78
CA PHE A 125 11.37 -0.27 -17.89
C PHE A 125 12.41 -0.53 -19.01
N PRO A 126 13.61 -1.12 -18.78
CA PRO A 126 14.54 -1.37 -19.89
C PRO A 126 14.42 -2.76 -20.54
N LEU A 127 13.54 -3.66 -20.07
CA LEU A 127 13.39 -5.00 -20.67
C LEU A 127 12.39 -4.94 -21.84
N GLY A 128 12.73 -5.55 -22.98
CA GLY A 128 12.08 -5.38 -24.29
C GLY A 128 10.54 -5.35 -24.35
N GLU A 129 10.00 -4.79 -25.43
CA GLU A 129 8.59 -4.38 -25.55
C GLU A 129 7.56 -5.47 -25.20
N ALA A 130 7.84 -6.74 -25.50
CA ALA A 130 6.97 -7.86 -25.17
C ALA A 130 6.78 -8.06 -23.65
N VAL A 131 7.84 -7.84 -22.87
CA VAL A 131 7.81 -7.97 -21.40
C VAL A 131 7.07 -6.79 -20.78
N GLN A 132 7.29 -5.58 -21.29
CA GLN A 132 6.55 -4.40 -20.85
C GLN A 132 5.05 -4.51 -21.09
N LEU A 133 4.63 -5.01 -22.27
CA LEU A 133 3.23 -5.19 -22.58
C LEU A 133 2.58 -6.23 -21.65
N ALA A 134 3.22 -7.38 -21.46
CA ALA A 134 2.72 -8.42 -20.56
C ALA A 134 2.59 -7.94 -19.11
N THR A 135 3.60 -7.22 -18.60
CA THR A 135 3.55 -6.62 -17.25
C THR A 135 2.49 -5.53 -17.15
N SER A 136 2.31 -4.72 -18.20
CA SER A 136 1.28 -3.67 -18.23
C SER A 136 -0.13 -4.27 -18.23
N ILE A 137 -0.38 -5.31 -19.01
CA ILE A 137 -1.67 -6.02 -19.03
C ILE A 137 -1.97 -6.62 -17.65
N TYR A 138 -0.98 -7.29 -17.05
CA TYR A 138 -1.12 -7.83 -15.70
C TYR A 138 -1.43 -6.73 -14.67
N ALA A 139 -0.74 -5.59 -14.76
CA ALA A 139 -0.98 -4.46 -13.87
C ALA A 139 -2.39 -3.87 -14.05
N TRP A 140 -2.85 -3.66 -15.28
CA TRP A 140 -4.21 -3.18 -15.55
C TRP A 140 -5.29 -4.14 -15.07
N PHE A 141 -5.09 -5.44 -15.25
CA PHE A 141 -5.98 -6.46 -14.69
C PHE A 141 -6.01 -6.38 -13.17
N TRP A 142 -4.86 -6.25 -12.52
CA TRP A 142 -4.75 -6.14 -11.06
C TRP A 142 -5.42 -4.86 -10.52
N VAL A 143 -5.24 -3.74 -11.22
CA VAL A 143 -5.92 -2.47 -10.91
C VAL A 143 -7.43 -2.64 -11.06
N GLY A 144 -7.90 -3.26 -12.15
CA GLY A 144 -9.32 -3.54 -12.37
C GLY A 144 -9.91 -4.43 -11.26
N PHE A 145 -9.23 -5.51 -10.90
CA PHE A 145 -9.62 -6.40 -9.81
C PHE A 145 -9.69 -5.64 -8.48
N THR A 146 -8.69 -4.81 -8.20
CA THR A 146 -8.64 -3.97 -7.00
C THR A 146 -9.81 -2.99 -6.94
N VAL A 147 -10.10 -2.29 -8.05
CA VAL A 147 -11.22 -1.36 -8.13
C VAL A 147 -12.55 -2.08 -7.93
N PHE A 148 -12.72 -3.26 -8.53
CA PHE A 148 -13.92 -4.08 -8.36
C PHE A 148 -14.13 -4.49 -6.89
N VAL A 149 -13.07 -4.94 -6.21
CA VAL A 149 -13.10 -5.30 -4.79
C VAL A 149 -13.42 -4.07 -3.94
N CYS A 150 -12.78 -2.93 -4.20
CA CYS A 150 -13.06 -1.67 -3.52
C CYS A 150 -14.52 -1.23 -3.71
N VAL A 151 -15.07 -1.29 -4.93
CA VAL A 151 -16.46 -0.95 -5.22
C VAL A 151 -17.41 -1.88 -4.49
N GLY A 152 -17.21 -3.20 -4.57
CA GLY A 152 -18.04 -4.17 -3.83
C GLY A 152 -17.99 -3.94 -2.31
N PHE A 153 -16.85 -3.48 -1.82
CA PHE A 153 -16.65 -3.11 -0.43
C PHE A 153 -17.35 -1.80 -0.04
N PHE A 154 -17.25 -0.74 -0.85
CA PHE A 154 -18.00 0.51 -0.67
C PHE A 154 -19.52 0.31 -0.78
N CYS A 155 -19.98 -0.56 -1.69
CA CYS A 155 -21.39 -0.94 -1.81
C CYS A 155 -21.88 -1.66 -0.55
N ARG A 156 -21.10 -2.60 0.00
CA ARG A 156 -21.42 -3.22 1.30
C ARG A 156 -21.44 -2.21 2.45
N LEU A 157 -20.51 -1.25 2.45
CA LEU A 157 -20.45 -0.14 3.39
C LEU A 157 -21.74 0.70 3.35
N ALA A 158 -22.14 1.14 2.16
CA ALA A 158 -23.36 1.91 1.94
C ALA A 158 -24.60 1.12 2.36
N PHE A 159 -24.69 -0.16 1.98
CA PHE A 159 -25.82 -1.03 2.35
C PHE A 159 -25.92 -1.24 3.86
N LEU A 160 -24.80 -1.44 4.55
CA LEU A 160 -24.80 -1.59 6.01
C LEU A 160 -25.17 -0.30 6.72
N PHE A 161 -24.65 0.83 6.24
CA PHE A 161 -25.00 2.16 6.75
C PHE A 161 -26.49 2.45 6.56
N LEU A 162 -27.03 2.21 5.36
CA LEU A 162 -28.46 2.30 5.06
C LEU A 162 -29.28 1.38 5.96
N SER A 163 -28.89 0.11 6.13
CA SER A 163 -29.65 -0.83 6.97
C SER A 163 -29.70 -0.41 8.45
N LYS A 164 -28.63 0.21 8.97
CA LYS A 164 -28.62 0.78 10.33
C LYS A 164 -29.42 2.07 10.42
N PHE A 165 -29.32 2.93 9.42
CA PHE A 165 -30.07 4.18 9.33
C PHE A 165 -31.58 3.90 9.27
N PHE A 166 -32.01 2.95 8.43
CA PHE A 166 -33.39 2.48 8.37
C PHE A 166 -33.87 1.84 9.68
N ARG A 167 -33.04 1.04 10.36
CA ARG A 167 -33.38 0.53 11.70
C ARG A 167 -33.52 1.64 12.75
N SER A 168 -32.72 2.70 12.66
CA SER A 168 -32.81 3.85 13.57
C SER A 168 -34.06 4.69 13.29
N LEU A 169 -34.45 4.84 12.03
CA LEU A 169 -35.68 5.54 11.63
C LEU A 169 -36.95 4.77 11.95
N CYS A 170 -36.91 3.43 11.94
CA CYS A 170 -38.06 2.59 12.27
C CYS A 170 -38.32 2.45 13.79
N CYS A 171 -37.46 3.03 14.64
CA CYS A 171 -37.59 3.07 16.10
C CYS A 171 -37.99 4.46 16.64
N CYS A 172 -38.29 5.42 15.77
CA CYS A 172 -38.97 6.68 16.09
C CYS A 172 -40.43 6.61 15.61
#